data_AF-A2DIG6-F1
#
_entry.id   AF-A2DIG6-F1
#
_cell.length_a   1.000
_cell.length_b   1.000
_cell.length_c   1.000
_cell.angle_alpha   90.00
_cell.angle_beta   90.00
_cell.angle_gamma   90.00
#
_symmetry.space_group_name_H-M   'P 1'
#
loop_
_entity.id
_entity.type
_entity.pdbx_description
1 polymer ?
#
loop_
_entity_poly.entity_id
_entity_poly.type
_entity_poly.pdbx_seq_one_letter_code
_entity_poly.pdbx_strand_id
1 'polypeptide(L)'
;MVRQFTKPDDFGGMCVSKGLFTAEGGAASHAAVVARQIGIPAVVGCTGIVIDFNALTVTFGDKTLHEGDWASVDGSTGQVFVGKVPLVKPNLEDQKDLMQILTWADEVRSAPNSRKPCNGGPSRGLKVCANADTPEDATRARSFGAEGIGLCRTEHMFLGDRSAIVQRMILAENDAERDAALKELENLQISDFTAMFEAMTDLPVIIRLIDPPLHEFLPDLLIITEEVTTLRTKKELGIAIDEEELAKKEKILAKCEQLHETNPMVGFRGVRLCLVIPGLLKMQLRAIAEGVCQALEKGAHPHPEIMIPLTCHNNELARIKPQYEEITNQIFKEHNADIHAMFGTMIEVPRAAVIADKMAEYAEFFSFGTNDLTQMGLGFSRDDVEGGFLQQYREWGILEASPFQTIDQEGIGQLIDMAVARGRSTRKDLTVGICGEHGGEPKSIGFCHKVGLDYVSCSPYRIPIARLAAAHACLNEMAK
;
A
#
# COMPACT_ATOMS: atom_id res chain seq x y z
N MET A 1 -2.95 -18.95 10.65
CA MET A 1 -2.47 -19.46 9.34
C MET A 1 -1.03 -19.90 9.46
N VAL A 2 -0.67 -21.03 8.87
CA VAL A 2 0.72 -21.50 8.80
C VAL A 2 1.06 -21.78 7.34
N ARG A 3 2.15 -21.21 6.85
CA ARG A 3 2.58 -21.33 5.46
C ARG A 3 4.10 -21.38 5.36
N GLN A 4 4.61 -21.83 4.23
CA GLN A 4 6.05 -21.72 3.97
C GLN A 4 6.44 -20.25 3.79
N PHE A 5 5.69 -19.55 2.94
CA PHE A 5 5.68 -18.09 2.73
C PHE A 5 4.25 -17.69 2.31
N THR A 6 3.92 -16.40 2.29
CA THR A 6 2.61 -15.93 1.79
C THR A 6 2.72 -15.20 0.46
N LYS A 7 1.68 -15.32 -0.38
CA LYS A 7 1.49 -14.62 -1.66
C LYS A 7 0.27 -13.68 -1.60
N PRO A 8 0.07 -12.75 -2.55
CA PRO A 8 -1.13 -11.90 -2.61
C PRO A 8 -2.45 -12.67 -2.52
N ASP A 9 -2.55 -13.85 -3.14
CA ASP A 9 -3.74 -14.73 -3.06
C ASP A 9 -4.09 -15.19 -1.63
N ASP A 10 -3.11 -15.21 -0.73
CA ASP A 10 -3.31 -15.58 0.67
C ASP A 10 -4.00 -14.46 1.47
N PHE A 11 -4.18 -13.25 0.92
CA PHE A 11 -4.70 -12.07 1.63
C PHE A 11 -6.04 -12.34 2.32
N GLY A 12 -7.00 -12.99 1.64
CA GLY A 12 -8.28 -13.36 2.24
C GLY A 12 -8.12 -14.27 3.46
N GLY A 13 -7.22 -15.26 3.37
CA GLY A 13 -6.88 -16.16 4.47
C GLY A 13 -6.16 -15.45 5.64
N MET A 14 -5.33 -14.46 5.33
CA MET A 14 -4.66 -13.63 6.32
C MET A 14 -5.67 -12.76 7.09
N CYS A 15 -6.62 -12.13 6.39
CA CYS A 15 -7.66 -11.28 6.98
C CYS A 15 -8.56 -12.04 7.98
N VAL A 16 -8.86 -13.32 7.74
CA VAL A 16 -9.67 -14.13 8.65
C VAL A 16 -8.86 -14.80 9.78
N SER A 17 -7.54 -14.80 9.66
CA SER A 17 -6.64 -15.43 10.64
C SER A 17 -6.52 -14.62 11.94
N LYS A 18 -6.31 -15.31 13.06
CA LYS A 18 -6.02 -14.68 14.36
C LYS A 18 -4.53 -14.45 14.64
N GLY A 19 -3.69 -14.99 13.77
CA GLY A 19 -2.24 -14.90 13.80
C GLY A 19 -1.66 -15.79 12.72
N LEU A 20 -0.42 -15.54 12.35
CA LEU A 20 0.27 -16.37 11.38
C LEU A 20 1.72 -16.62 11.74
N PHE A 21 2.28 -17.70 11.22
CA PHE A 21 3.72 -17.86 11.19
C PHE A 21 4.17 -18.54 9.90
N THR A 22 5.34 -18.14 9.41
CA THR A 22 5.92 -18.65 8.17
C THR A 22 7.29 -19.27 8.38
N ALA A 23 7.62 -20.29 7.59
CA ALA A 23 8.94 -20.92 7.63
C ALA A 23 10.03 -19.97 7.10
N GLU A 24 9.68 -19.19 6.07
CA GLU A 24 10.56 -18.26 5.38
C GLU A 24 10.08 -16.81 5.53
N GLY A 25 10.92 -15.86 5.11
CA GLY A 25 10.60 -14.43 5.06
C GLY A 25 11.17 -13.61 6.23
N GLY A 26 11.55 -12.37 5.92
CA GLY A 26 12.04 -11.39 6.90
C GLY A 26 10.96 -10.42 7.35
N ALA A 27 11.33 -9.46 8.20
CA ALA A 27 10.42 -8.46 8.75
C ALA A 27 9.82 -7.51 7.70
N ALA A 28 10.33 -7.48 6.46
CA ALA A 28 9.76 -6.73 5.35
C ALA A 28 9.04 -7.60 4.30
N SER A 29 8.91 -8.92 4.54
CA SER A 29 8.22 -9.87 3.65
C SER A 29 6.72 -9.56 3.53
N HIS A 30 6.09 -10.05 2.45
CA HIS A 30 4.65 -9.94 2.21
C HIS A 30 3.83 -10.30 3.47
N ALA A 31 4.14 -11.43 4.11
CA ALA A 31 3.49 -11.89 5.34
C ALA A 31 3.55 -10.85 6.47
N ALA A 32 4.75 -10.32 6.75
CA ALA A 32 4.96 -9.37 7.84
C ALA A 32 4.26 -8.03 7.59
N VAL A 33 4.27 -7.57 6.34
CA VAL A 33 3.72 -6.27 5.93
C VAL A 33 2.20 -6.28 6.01
N VAL A 34 1.58 -7.28 5.38
CA VAL A 34 0.13 -7.46 5.44
C VAL A 34 -0.31 -7.70 6.87
N ALA A 35 0.41 -8.50 7.66
CA ALA A 35 0.09 -8.73 9.07
C ALA A 35 0.11 -7.44 9.92
N ARG A 36 1.10 -6.56 9.73
CA ARG A 36 1.12 -5.24 10.38
C ARG A 36 -0.02 -4.35 9.91
N GLN A 37 -0.35 -4.40 8.62
CA GLN A 37 -1.44 -3.63 8.03
C GLN A 37 -2.79 -4.01 8.67
N ILE A 38 -3.10 -5.31 8.78
CA ILE A 38 -4.36 -5.80 9.36
C ILE A 38 -4.32 -5.96 10.89
N GLY A 39 -3.13 -5.83 11.49
CA GLY A 39 -2.90 -5.88 12.94
C GLY A 39 -3.07 -7.26 13.57
N ILE A 40 -2.62 -8.31 12.88
CA ILE A 40 -2.55 -9.66 13.46
C ILE A 40 -1.11 -10.00 13.85
N PRO A 41 -0.89 -10.77 14.93
CA PRO A 41 0.44 -11.21 15.29
C PRO A 41 1.01 -12.14 14.22
N ALA A 42 2.24 -11.86 13.80
CA ALA A 42 2.97 -12.64 12.81
C ALA A 42 4.39 -12.94 13.27
N VAL A 43 4.82 -14.19 13.12
CA VAL A 43 6.23 -14.58 13.27
C VAL A 43 6.70 -15.15 11.94
N VAL A 44 7.62 -14.44 11.27
CA VAL A 44 8.13 -14.82 9.96
C VAL A 44 9.55 -15.34 10.07
N GLY A 45 9.95 -16.25 9.19
CA GLY A 45 11.30 -16.83 9.22
C GLY A 45 11.52 -17.80 10.39
N CYS A 46 10.50 -18.59 10.76
CA CYS A 46 10.61 -19.66 11.75
C CYS A 46 11.50 -20.82 11.23
N THR A 47 12.82 -20.61 11.25
CA THR A 47 13.77 -21.62 10.78
C THR A 47 13.65 -22.92 11.57
N GLY A 48 13.57 -24.05 10.87
CA GLY A 48 13.45 -25.39 11.46
C GLY A 48 12.03 -25.94 11.57
N ILE A 49 10.99 -25.19 11.16
CA ILE A 49 9.67 -25.79 10.96
C ILE A 49 9.62 -26.53 9.62
N VAL A 50 8.99 -27.71 9.61
CA VAL A 50 8.72 -28.50 8.42
C VAL A 50 7.21 -28.59 8.23
N ILE A 51 6.72 -28.15 7.08
CA ILE A 51 5.30 -28.11 6.74
C ILE A 51 5.02 -29.22 5.74
N ASP A 52 4.12 -30.14 6.08
CA ASP A 52 3.60 -31.14 5.16
C ASP A 52 2.16 -30.76 4.77
N PHE A 53 2.01 -30.31 3.52
CA PHE A 53 0.71 -29.89 2.99
C PHE A 53 -0.24 -31.06 2.70
N ASN A 54 0.28 -32.28 2.49
CA ASN A 54 -0.57 -33.46 2.24
C ASN A 54 -1.12 -34.00 3.56
N ALA A 55 -0.27 -34.05 4.59
CA ALA A 55 -0.66 -34.48 5.93
C ALA A 55 -1.33 -33.37 6.74
N LEU A 56 -1.27 -32.12 6.28
CA LEU A 56 -1.73 -30.91 6.97
C LEU A 56 -1.11 -30.80 8.38
N THR A 57 0.21 -31.01 8.45
CA THR A 57 0.98 -30.95 9.70
C THR A 57 2.15 -29.99 9.65
N VAL A 58 2.51 -29.48 10.82
CA VAL A 58 3.69 -28.65 11.06
C VAL A 58 4.52 -29.30 12.14
N THR A 59 5.79 -29.56 11.85
CA THR A 59 6.73 -30.18 12.80
C THR A 59 7.86 -29.24 13.15
N PHE A 60 8.20 -29.14 14.43
CA PHE A 60 9.37 -28.43 14.94
C PHE A 60 10.04 -29.27 16.03
N GLY A 61 11.22 -29.81 15.74
CA GLY A 61 11.90 -30.74 16.63
C GLY A 61 11.06 -32.00 16.88
N ASP A 62 10.70 -32.25 18.14
CA ASP A 62 9.87 -33.37 18.61
C ASP A 62 8.36 -33.06 18.65
N LYS A 63 7.95 -31.83 18.27
CA LYS A 63 6.56 -31.38 18.34
C LYS A 63 5.93 -31.39 16.96
N THR A 64 4.74 -31.98 16.85
CA THR A 64 3.91 -31.95 15.64
C THR A 64 2.56 -31.35 15.97
N LEU A 65 2.15 -30.36 15.18
CA LEU A 65 0.83 -29.74 15.17
C LEU A 65 0.06 -30.25 13.96
N HIS A 66 -1.20 -30.58 14.15
CA HIS A 66 -2.14 -30.96 13.09
C HIS A 66 -3.11 -29.81 12.81
N GLU A 67 -3.76 -29.87 11.65
CA GLU A 67 -4.90 -29.01 11.38
C GLU A 67 -5.94 -29.08 12.51
N GLY A 68 -6.38 -27.92 12.98
CA GLY A 68 -7.35 -27.79 14.08
C GLY A 68 -6.72 -27.69 15.47
N ASP A 69 -5.43 -28.02 15.63
CA ASP A 69 -4.72 -27.83 16.89
C ASP A 69 -4.56 -26.34 17.23
N TRP A 70 -4.58 -26.04 18.53
CA TRP A 70 -4.34 -24.68 19.00
C TRP A 70 -2.85 -24.33 18.93
N ALA A 71 -2.56 -23.16 18.37
CA ALA A 71 -1.29 -22.49 18.48
C ALA A 71 -1.51 -21.02 18.83
N SER A 72 -0.60 -20.45 19.61
CA SER A 72 -0.60 -19.04 19.99
C SER A 72 0.67 -18.37 19.48
N VAL A 73 0.54 -17.17 18.93
CA VAL A 73 1.63 -16.47 18.26
C VAL A 73 1.88 -15.15 18.98
N ASP A 74 3.13 -14.93 19.40
CA ASP A 74 3.60 -13.65 19.91
C ASP A 74 4.54 -13.01 18.88
N GLY A 75 3.98 -12.09 18.09
CA GLY A 75 4.72 -11.35 17.08
C GLY A 75 5.70 -10.30 17.66
N SER A 76 5.65 -10.01 18.96
CA SER A 76 6.60 -9.08 19.60
C SER A 76 7.90 -9.79 20.01
N THR A 77 7.80 -10.99 20.58
CA THR A 77 8.97 -11.78 21.00
C THR A 77 9.46 -12.76 19.94
N GLY A 78 8.68 -12.98 18.87
CA GLY A 78 9.00 -13.96 17.84
C GLY A 78 8.71 -15.41 18.27
N GLN A 79 7.88 -15.61 19.30
CA GLN A 79 7.61 -16.93 19.88
C GLN A 79 6.30 -17.51 19.35
N VAL A 80 6.32 -18.82 19.09
CA VAL A 80 5.13 -19.62 18.78
C VAL A 80 4.94 -20.65 19.88
N PHE A 81 3.77 -20.67 20.49
CA PHE A 81 3.41 -21.56 21.59
C PHE A 81 2.43 -22.62 21.11
N VAL A 82 2.66 -23.87 21.50
CA VAL A 82 1.68 -24.95 21.34
C VAL A 82 0.57 -24.75 22.37
N GLY A 83 -0.69 -24.82 21.93
CA GLY A 83 -1.86 -24.65 22.76
C GLY A 83 -2.45 -23.24 22.75
N LYS A 84 -3.52 -23.08 23.54
CA LYS A 84 -4.30 -21.83 23.64
C LYS A 84 -3.83 -21.01 24.85
N VAL A 85 -3.05 -19.98 24.60
CA VAL A 85 -2.63 -19.01 25.62
C VAL A 85 -3.80 -18.05 25.90
N PRO A 86 -4.13 -17.74 27.17
CA PRO A 86 -5.13 -16.73 27.50
C PRO A 86 -4.76 -15.35 26.92
N LEU A 87 -5.69 -14.72 26.20
CA LEU A 87 -5.50 -13.41 25.58
C LEU A 87 -6.32 -12.35 26.30
N VAL A 88 -5.78 -11.13 26.36
CA VAL A 88 -6.51 -9.92 26.77
C VAL A 88 -6.72 -9.08 25.51
N LYS A 89 -7.97 -8.68 25.22
CA LYS A 89 -8.25 -7.77 24.12
C LYS A 89 -8.07 -6.33 24.63
N PRO A 90 -7.03 -5.59 24.19
CA PRO A 90 -6.89 -4.20 24.58
C PRO A 90 -7.99 -3.37 23.89
N ASN A 91 -8.55 -2.41 24.62
CA ASN A 91 -9.43 -1.38 24.10
C ASN A 91 -8.79 -0.02 24.40
N LEU A 92 -8.53 0.79 23.38
CA LEU A 92 -7.83 2.07 23.54
C LEU A 92 -8.65 3.06 24.38
N GLU A 93 -9.98 2.99 24.29
CA GLU A 93 -10.90 3.85 25.07
C GLU A 93 -10.81 3.57 26.57
N ASP A 94 -10.47 2.34 26.95
CA ASP A 94 -10.27 1.96 28.34
C ASP A 94 -8.91 2.44 28.89
N GLN A 95 -7.99 2.88 28.01
CA GLN A 95 -6.65 3.36 28.35
C GLN A 95 -6.63 4.89 28.52
N LYS A 96 -7.29 5.40 29.56
CA LYS A 96 -7.43 6.85 29.82
C LYS A 96 -6.08 7.59 29.86
N ASP A 97 -5.08 7.00 30.51
CA ASP A 97 -3.74 7.62 30.62
C ASP A 97 -3.05 7.70 29.26
N LEU A 98 -3.18 6.67 28.42
CA LEU A 98 -2.66 6.68 27.05
C LEU A 98 -3.36 7.76 26.22
N MET A 99 -4.68 7.87 26.31
CA MET A 99 -5.44 8.90 25.60
C MET A 99 -5.00 10.31 26.01
N GLN A 100 -4.79 10.56 27.31
CA GLN A 100 -4.28 11.83 27.80
C GLN A 100 -2.89 12.16 27.26
N ILE A 101 -1.98 11.18 27.26
CA ILE A 101 -0.63 11.33 26.68
C ILE A 101 -0.72 11.63 25.17
N LEU A 102 -1.60 10.95 24.45
CA LEU A 102 -1.82 11.17 23.03
C LEU A 102 -2.45 12.53 22.72
N THR A 103 -3.30 13.06 23.60
CA THR A 103 -3.80 14.45 23.50
C THR A 103 -2.65 15.45 23.67
N TRP A 104 -1.78 15.29 24.68
CA TRP A 104 -0.61 16.15 24.83
C TRP A 104 0.35 16.06 23.64
N ALA A 105 0.52 14.85 23.09
CA ALA A 105 1.32 14.66 21.89
C ALA A 105 0.77 15.46 20.70
N ASP A 106 -0.55 15.48 20.52
CA ASP A 106 -1.20 16.27 19.47
C ASP A 106 -1.05 17.78 19.68
N GLU A 107 -1.21 18.25 20.92
CA GLU A 107 -1.02 19.66 21.29
C GLU A 107 0.41 20.13 20.98
N VAL A 108 1.41 19.31 21.33
CA VAL A 108 2.83 19.60 21.10
C VAL A 108 3.16 19.60 19.61
N ARG A 109 2.80 18.54 18.88
CA ARG A 109 3.14 18.43 17.45
C ARG A 109 2.43 19.47 16.59
N SER A 110 1.26 19.95 17.03
CA SER A 110 0.44 20.93 16.31
C SER A 110 0.67 22.37 16.74
N ALA A 111 1.54 22.61 17.73
CA ALA A 111 1.77 23.95 18.27
C ALA A 111 2.26 24.91 17.16
N PRO A 112 1.82 26.19 17.17
CA PRO A 112 2.35 27.20 16.25
C PRO A 112 3.87 27.34 16.40
N ASN A 113 4.60 27.46 15.29
CA ASN A 113 6.07 27.51 15.25
C ASN A 113 6.77 26.27 15.85
N SER A 114 6.07 25.14 15.99
CA SER A 114 6.63 23.84 16.37
C SER A 114 7.74 23.33 15.46
N ARG A 115 7.93 23.98 14.30
CA ARG A 115 8.91 23.59 13.30
C ARG A 115 9.49 24.78 12.57
N LYS A 116 10.79 24.75 12.31
CA LYS A 116 11.44 25.61 11.31
C LYS A 116 11.93 24.74 10.15
N PRO A 117 11.15 24.57 9.06
CA PRO A 117 11.59 23.73 7.97
C PRO A 117 12.92 24.25 7.39
N CYS A 118 13.88 23.34 7.17
CA CYS A 118 15.24 23.70 6.74
C CYS A 118 15.28 24.47 5.41
N ASN A 119 14.21 24.38 4.60
CA ASN A 119 14.07 25.02 3.29
C ASN A 119 13.19 26.28 3.30
N GLY A 120 12.73 26.77 4.46
CA GLY A 120 11.91 27.98 4.56
C GLY A 120 10.45 27.83 4.07
N GLY A 121 9.96 26.61 3.88
CA GLY A 121 8.55 26.32 3.58
C GLY A 121 7.58 26.66 4.72
N PRO A 122 6.26 26.47 4.55
CA PRO A 122 5.29 26.70 5.62
C PRO A 122 5.58 25.82 6.85
N SER A 123 5.53 26.43 8.03
CA SER A 123 5.58 25.71 9.31
C SER A 123 4.17 25.25 9.67
N ARG A 124 3.90 23.96 9.47
CA ARG A 124 2.70 23.28 9.96
C ARG A 124 3.14 22.12 10.84
N GLY A 125 2.34 21.80 11.85
CA GLY A 125 2.55 20.60 12.66
C GLY A 125 2.50 19.35 11.79
N LEU A 126 3.32 18.35 12.11
CA LEU A 126 3.35 17.09 11.34
C LEU A 126 2.05 16.32 11.58
N LYS A 127 1.23 16.20 10.54
CA LYS A 127 -0.01 15.41 10.61
C LYS A 127 0.28 13.91 10.59
N VAL A 128 -0.59 13.14 11.23
CA VAL A 128 -0.52 11.67 11.23
C VAL A 128 -1.73 11.12 10.51
N CYS A 129 -1.52 10.65 9.29
CA CYS A 129 -2.52 10.02 8.45
C CYS A 129 -2.39 8.49 8.48
N ALA A 130 -3.37 7.79 7.90
CA ALA A 130 -3.36 6.35 7.81
C ALA A 130 -3.21 5.82 6.38
N ASN A 131 -2.56 4.66 6.27
CA ASN A 131 -2.64 3.80 5.10
C ASN A 131 -3.82 2.85 5.34
N ALA A 132 -4.95 3.09 4.68
CA ALA A 132 -6.16 2.30 4.85
C ALA A 132 -6.88 2.15 3.51
N ASP A 133 -7.21 0.91 3.18
CA ASP A 133 -7.76 0.54 1.87
C ASP A 133 -9.24 0.13 1.96
N THR A 134 -9.77 -0.02 3.18
CA THR A 134 -11.16 -0.40 3.48
C THR A 134 -11.83 0.63 4.40
N PRO A 135 -13.17 0.80 4.33
CA PRO A 135 -13.91 1.67 5.25
C PRO A 135 -13.74 1.28 6.73
N GLU A 136 -13.61 -0.01 7.03
CA GLU A 136 -13.37 -0.53 8.38
C GLU A 136 -12.01 -0.09 8.91
N ASP A 137 -10.96 -0.19 8.09
CA ASP A 137 -9.62 0.26 8.46
C ASP A 137 -9.54 1.78 8.59
N ALA A 138 -10.25 2.53 7.75
CA ALA A 138 -10.35 3.98 7.86
C ALA A 138 -11.05 4.41 9.15
N THR A 139 -12.17 3.77 9.49
CA THR A 139 -12.89 4.01 10.76
C THR A 139 -12.01 3.71 11.96
N ARG A 140 -11.26 2.59 11.92
CA ARG A 140 -10.30 2.21 12.97
C ARG A 140 -9.15 3.21 13.09
N ALA A 141 -8.60 3.65 11.96
CA ALA A 141 -7.55 4.65 11.95
C ALA A 141 -8.02 5.98 12.56
N ARG A 142 -9.23 6.41 12.20
CA ARG A 142 -9.87 7.61 12.75
C ARG A 142 -10.05 7.51 14.26
N SER A 143 -10.48 6.36 14.78
CA SER A 143 -10.63 6.16 16.24
C SER A 143 -9.29 6.18 16.99
N PHE A 144 -8.17 5.89 16.32
CA PHE A 144 -6.82 6.06 16.87
C PHE A 144 -6.24 7.48 16.69
N GLY A 145 -7.01 8.40 16.10
CA GLY A 145 -6.65 9.80 15.91
C GLY A 145 -5.93 10.10 14.60
N ALA A 146 -6.15 9.30 13.55
CA ALA A 146 -5.66 9.63 12.22
C ALA A 146 -6.36 10.89 11.67
N GLU A 147 -5.60 11.79 11.07
CA GLU A 147 -6.04 13.09 10.55
C GLU A 147 -6.33 13.07 9.04
N GLY A 148 -6.56 11.88 8.50
CA GLY A 148 -6.78 11.62 7.07
C GLY A 148 -6.25 10.27 6.65
N ILE A 149 -6.51 9.91 5.38
CA ILE A 149 -5.90 8.77 4.71
C ILE A 149 -4.78 9.30 3.82
N GLY A 150 -3.54 8.93 4.11
CA GLY A 150 -2.38 9.33 3.30
C GLY A 150 -2.04 8.34 2.17
N LEU A 151 -2.68 7.16 2.19
CA LEU A 151 -2.62 6.18 1.10
C LEU A 151 -3.81 5.21 1.19
N CYS A 152 -4.72 5.29 0.23
CA CYS A 152 -5.70 4.26 -0.09
C CYS A 152 -5.30 3.59 -1.39
N ARG A 153 -5.00 2.29 -1.31
CA ARG A 153 -4.57 1.45 -2.44
C ARG A 153 -5.79 0.87 -3.15
N THR A 154 -6.02 1.31 -4.38
CA THR A 154 -7.17 0.83 -5.17
C THR A 154 -7.08 -0.63 -5.57
N GLU A 155 -5.90 -1.23 -5.44
CA GLU A 155 -5.59 -2.52 -6.03
C GLU A 155 -6.07 -3.66 -5.12
N HIS A 156 -6.08 -3.40 -3.81
CA HIS A 156 -6.75 -4.26 -2.84
C HIS A 156 -8.27 -4.27 -3.02
N MET A 157 -8.86 -3.23 -3.60
CA MET A 157 -10.29 -3.19 -3.96
C MET A 157 -10.62 -4.05 -5.19
N PHE A 158 -9.60 -4.59 -5.88
CA PHE A 158 -9.77 -5.51 -7.01
C PHE A 158 -9.55 -6.98 -6.64
N LEU A 159 -9.05 -7.27 -5.44
CA LEU A 159 -8.76 -8.63 -4.99
C LEU A 159 -10.04 -9.37 -4.52
N GLY A 160 -9.93 -10.69 -4.33
CA GLY A 160 -11.03 -11.54 -3.90
C GLY A 160 -12.04 -11.82 -5.02
N ASP A 161 -13.33 -11.70 -4.74
CA ASP A 161 -14.41 -11.99 -5.71
C ASP A 161 -14.33 -11.11 -6.97
N ARG A 162 -13.66 -9.97 -6.87
CA ARG A 162 -13.49 -9.00 -7.96
C ARG A 162 -12.32 -9.33 -8.89
N SER A 163 -11.42 -10.21 -8.49
CA SER A 163 -10.27 -10.64 -9.32
C SER A 163 -10.74 -11.23 -10.65
N ALA A 164 -11.87 -11.96 -10.64
CA ALA A 164 -12.46 -12.52 -11.85
C ALA A 164 -12.88 -11.46 -12.87
N ILE A 165 -13.30 -10.27 -12.42
CA ILE A 165 -13.70 -9.16 -13.30
C ILE A 165 -12.46 -8.52 -13.93
N VAL A 166 -11.39 -8.35 -13.14
CA VAL A 166 -10.10 -7.87 -13.66
C VAL A 166 -9.52 -8.86 -14.68
N GLN A 167 -9.59 -10.17 -14.42
CA GLN A 167 -9.18 -11.19 -15.39
C GLN A 167 -9.97 -11.08 -16.70
N ARG A 168 -11.29 -10.84 -16.64
CA ARG A 168 -12.09 -10.59 -17.86
C ARG A 168 -11.60 -9.36 -18.62
N MET A 169 -11.31 -8.27 -17.92
CA MET A 169 -10.74 -7.06 -18.54
C MET A 169 -9.38 -7.36 -19.22
N ILE A 170 -8.52 -8.14 -18.58
CA ILE A 170 -7.20 -8.51 -19.12
C ILE A 170 -7.31 -9.43 -20.35
N LEU A 171 -8.28 -10.36 -20.34
CA LEU A 171 -8.49 -11.37 -21.38
C LEU A 171 -9.43 -10.91 -22.52
N ALA A 172 -9.96 -9.70 -22.45
CA ALA A 172 -10.88 -9.13 -23.43
C ALA A 172 -10.24 -9.06 -24.83
N GLU A 173 -10.96 -9.54 -25.84
CA GLU A 173 -10.47 -9.56 -27.24
C GLU A 173 -10.81 -8.29 -28.02
N ASN A 174 -11.80 -7.54 -27.54
CA ASN A 174 -12.28 -6.31 -28.16
C ASN A 174 -12.59 -5.25 -27.09
N ASP A 175 -12.79 -4.01 -27.56
CA ASP A 175 -13.04 -2.89 -26.66
C ASP A 175 -14.39 -3.00 -25.93
N ALA A 176 -15.42 -3.61 -26.56
CA ALA A 176 -16.72 -3.76 -25.92
C ALA A 176 -16.69 -4.69 -24.69
N GLU A 177 -15.97 -5.82 -24.78
CA GLU A 177 -15.73 -6.72 -23.65
C GLU A 177 -14.95 -6.04 -22.52
N ARG A 178 -13.93 -5.25 -22.89
CA ARG A 178 -13.12 -4.52 -21.92
C ARG A 178 -13.94 -3.44 -21.22
N ASP A 179 -14.71 -2.66 -21.97
CA ASP A 179 -15.56 -1.59 -21.45
C ASP A 179 -16.66 -2.14 -20.54
N ALA A 180 -17.22 -3.32 -20.84
CA ALA A 180 -18.17 -3.99 -19.98
C ALA A 180 -17.54 -4.38 -18.63
N ALA A 181 -16.35 -4.99 -18.64
CA ALA A 181 -15.63 -5.34 -17.42
C ALA A 181 -15.21 -4.09 -16.62
N LEU A 182 -14.73 -3.04 -17.29
CA LEU A 182 -14.39 -1.77 -16.66
C LEU A 182 -15.62 -1.11 -16.02
N LYS A 183 -16.79 -1.16 -16.66
CA LYS A 183 -18.01 -0.57 -16.10
C LYS A 183 -18.50 -1.31 -14.86
N GLU A 184 -18.35 -2.62 -14.82
CA GLU A 184 -18.64 -3.43 -13.63
C GLU A 184 -17.70 -3.08 -12.47
N LEU A 185 -16.40 -2.94 -12.74
CA LEU A 185 -15.42 -2.46 -11.77
C LEU A 185 -15.72 -1.04 -11.27
N GLU A 186 -16.12 -0.14 -12.17
CA GLU A 186 -16.51 1.24 -11.84
C GLU A 186 -17.58 1.25 -10.75
N ASN A 187 -18.68 0.52 -10.95
CA ASN A 187 -19.81 0.49 -10.02
C ASN A 187 -19.41 -0.05 -8.63
N LEU A 188 -18.55 -1.07 -8.59
CA LEU A 188 -18.07 -1.65 -7.35
C LEU A 188 -17.14 -0.71 -6.57
N GLN A 189 -16.29 0.04 -7.28
CA GLN A 189 -15.41 1.03 -6.66
C GLN A 189 -16.18 2.27 -6.19
N ILE A 190 -17.23 2.70 -6.89
CA ILE A 190 -18.10 3.80 -6.44
C ILE A 190 -18.63 3.52 -5.02
N SER A 191 -19.11 2.30 -4.78
CA SER A 191 -19.61 1.91 -3.46
C SER A 191 -18.51 1.98 -2.39
N ASP A 192 -17.31 1.49 -2.69
CA ASP A 192 -16.20 1.50 -1.74
C ASP A 192 -15.74 2.92 -1.41
N PHE A 193 -15.59 3.78 -2.43
CA PHE A 193 -15.20 5.17 -2.23
C PHE A 193 -16.26 5.96 -1.48
N THR A 194 -17.54 5.73 -1.78
CA THR A 194 -18.65 6.35 -1.03
C THR A 194 -18.51 6.03 0.46
N ALA A 195 -18.36 4.74 0.82
CA ALA A 195 -18.21 4.32 2.20
C ALA A 195 -16.91 4.84 2.84
N MET A 196 -15.81 4.90 2.08
CA MET A 196 -14.53 5.47 2.53
C MET A 196 -14.68 6.95 2.90
N PHE A 197 -15.34 7.74 2.06
CA PHE A 197 -15.57 9.16 2.32
C PHE A 197 -16.57 9.41 3.46
N GLU A 198 -17.58 8.55 3.64
CA GLU A 198 -18.46 8.59 4.82
C GLU A 198 -17.66 8.35 6.11
N ALA A 199 -16.79 7.33 6.12
CA ALA A 199 -15.94 7.00 7.28
C ALA A 199 -14.97 8.14 7.64
N MET A 200 -14.50 8.88 6.63
CA MET A 200 -13.48 9.93 6.74
C MET A 200 -14.03 11.34 6.50
N THR A 201 -15.33 11.57 6.74
CA THR A 201 -15.93 12.92 6.61
C THR A 201 -15.10 13.98 7.33
N ASP A 202 -14.91 15.14 6.68
CA ASP A 202 -14.11 16.30 7.10
C ASP A 202 -12.58 16.09 7.09
N LEU A 203 -12.11 14.92 6.66
CA LEU A 203 -10.68 14.58 6.59
C LEU A 203 -10.25 14.26 5.14
N PRO A 204 -9.00 14.60 4.77
CA PRO A 204 -8.48 14.29 3.44
C PRO A 204 -8.34 12.78 3.23
N VAL A 205 -8.66 12.33 2.01
CA VAL A 205 -8.49 10.93 1.58
C VAL A 205 -7.67 10.88 0.30
N ILE A 206 -6.41 10.47 0.41
CA ILE A 206 -5.50 10.25 -0.71
C ILE A 206 -5.72 8.88 -1.31
N ILE A 207 -6.21 8.83 -2.55
CA ILE A 207 -6.49 7.62 -3.31
C ILE A 207 -5.40 7.44 -4.37
N ARG A 208 -4.66 6.34 -4.30
CA ARG A 208 -3.66 5.97 -5.30
C ARG A 208 -4.30 5.15 -6.41
N LEU A 209 -4.10 5.59 -7.66
CA LEU A 209 -4.53 4.81 -8.82
C LEU A 209 -3.82 3.45 -8.89
N ILE A 210 -4.31 2.57 -9.75
CA ILE A 210 -3.81 1.19 -9.84
C ILE A 210 -2.30 1.14 -10.09
N ASP A 211 -1.62 0.30 -9.33
CA ASP A 211 -0.16 0.24 -9.29
C ASP A 211 0.46 -1.11 -9.73
N PRO A 212 0.00 -2.31 -9.33
CA PRO A 212 0.68 -3.55 -9.65
C PRO A 212 0.52 -3.87 -11.15
N PRO A 213 1.49 -4.61 -11.72
CA PRO A 213 1.39 -5.11 -13.08
C PRO A 213 0.23 -6.09 -13.22
N LEU A 214 -0.34 -6.17 -14.43
CA LEU A 214 -1.55 -6.95 -14.68
C LEU A 214 -1.38 -8.47 -14.46
N HIS A 215 -0.16 -8.99 -14.54
CA HIS A 215 0.10 -10.40 -14.30
C HIS A 215 -0.14 -10.82 -12.84
N GLU A 216 -0.12 -9.89 -11.87
CA GLU A 216 -0.46 -10.19 -10.48
C GLU A 216 -1.94 -10.56 -10.29
N PHE A 217 -2.81 -10.25 -11.26
CA PHE A 217 -4.22 -10.66 -11.25
C PHE A 217 -4.50 -11.95 -12.03
N LEU A 218 -3.48 -12.50 -12.69
CA LEU A 218 -3.57 -13.75 -13.45
C LEU A 218 -2.98 -14.90 -12.64
N PRO A 219 -3.35 -16.16 -12.95
CA PRO A 219 -2.68 -17.32 -12.37
C PRO A 219 -1.17 -17.29 -12.62
N ASP A 220 -0.41 -17.80 -11.65
CA ASP A 220 1.03 -17.97 -11.75
C ASP A 220 1.42 -18.70 -13.04
N LEU A 221 2.40 -18.15 -13.78
CA LEU A 221 2.79 -18.66 -15.09
C LEU A 221 3.20 -20.13 -15.04
N LEU A 222 3.91 -20.54 -13.99
CA LEU A 222 4.35 -21.93 -13.84
C LEU A 222 3.14 -22.85 -13.62
N ILE A 223 2.21 -22.43 -12.77
CA ILE A 223 1.00 -23.19 -12.45
C ILE A 223 0.13 -23.37 -13.71
N ILE A 224 -0.17 -22.28 -14.42
CA ILE A 224 -1.01 -22.39 -15.63
C ILE A 224 -0.31 -23.18 -16.75
N THR A 225 1.03 -23.10 -16.84
CA THR A 225 1.81 -23.91 -17.78
C THR A 225 1.70 -25.40 -17.46
N GLU A 226 1.77 -25.78 -16.17
CA GLU A 226 1.60 -27.16 -15.72
C GLU A 226 0.18 -27.68 -16.01
N GLU A 227 -0.85 -26.88 -15.71
CA GLU A 227 -2.25 -27.24 -15.96
C GLU A 227 -2.52 -27.46 -17.45
N VAL A 228 -2.08 -26.54 -18.31
CA VAL A 228 -2.25 -26.64 -19.76
C VAL A 228 -1.48 -27.84 -20.31
N THR A 229 -0.22 -28.03 -19.90
CA THR A 229 0.59 -29.18 -20.30
C THR A 229 -0.09 -30.49 -19.92
N THR A 230 -0.60 -30.59 -18.69
CA THR A 230 -1.31 -31.78 -18.20
C THR A 230 -2.55 -32.10 -19.04
N LEU A 231 -3.37 -31.09 -19.37
CA LEU A 231 -4.55 -31.27 -20.20
C LEU A 231 -4.18 -31.67 -21.64
N ARG A 232 -3.15 -31.06 -22.23
CA ARG A 232 -2.62 -31.43 -23.56
C ARG A 232 -2.16 -32.88 -23.59
N THR A 233 -1.38 -33.32 -22.61
CA THR A 233 -0.90 -34.71 -22.53
C THR A 233 -2.06 -35.70 -22.35
N LYS A 234 -3.05 -35.39 -21.51
CA LYS A 234 -4.26 -36.23 -21.39
C LYS A 234 -4.99 -36.37 -22.74
N LYS A 235 -5.15 -35.27 -23.47
CA LYS A 235 -5.75 -35.26 -24.81
C LYS A 235 -4.97 -36.16 -25.78
N GLU A 236 -3.65 -36.06 -25.80
CA GLU A 236 -2.77 -36.87 -26.66
C GLU A 236 -2.83 -38.37 -26.31
N LEU A 237 -2.98 -38.71 -25.03
CA LEU A 237 -3.13 -40.08 -24.54
C LEU A 237 -4.54 -40.66 -24.72
N GLY A 238 -5.48 -39.90 -25.30
CA GLY A 238 -6.87 -40.32 -25.49
C GLY A 238 -7.68 -40.37 -24.18
N ILE A 239 -7.22 -39.71 -23.13
CA ILE A 239 -7.96 -39.55 -21.87
C ILE A 239 -8.99 -38.43 -22.07
N ALA A 240 -10.25 -38.70 -21.72
CA ALA A 240 -11.31 -37.69 -21.82
C ALA A 240 -10.97 -36.46 -20.97
N ILE A 241 -11.07 -35.28 -21.59
CA ILE A 241 -10.90 -33.97 -20.97
C ILE A 241 -12.03 -33.04 -21.41
N ASP A 242 -12.20 -31.94 -20.68
CA ASP A 242 -13.01 -30.82 -21.12
C ASP A 242 -12.19 -29.97 -22.13
N GLU A 243 -12.59 -30.00 -23.40
CA GLU A 243 -11.90 -29.23 -24.46
C GLU A 243 -12.12 -27.71 -24.33
N GLU A 244 -13.26 -27.29 -23.76
CA GLU A 244 -13.55 -25.89 -23.51
C GLU A 244 -12.67 -25.36 -22.37
N GLU A 245 -12.48 -26.15 -21.32
CA GLU A 245 -11.54 -25.84 -20.24
C GLU A 245 -10.11 -25.69 -20.78
N LEU A 246 -9.66 -26.63 -21.62
CA LEU A 246 -8.34 -26.55 -22.26
C LEU A 246 -8.18 -25.26 -23.08
N ALA A 247 -9.14 -24.96 -23.97
CA ALA A 247 -9.09 -23.75 -24.79
C ALA A 247 -9.05 -22.47 -23.95
N LYS A 248 -9.83 -22.42 -22.87
CA LYS A 248 -9.82 -21.30 -21.91
C LYS A 248 -8.46 -21.16 -21.23
N LYS A 249 -7.89 -22.24 -20.71
CA LYS A 249 -6.58 -22.21 -20.04
C LYS A 249 -5.44 -21.89 -21.00
N GLU A 250 -5.51 -22.33 -22.24
CA GLU A 250 -4.54 -21.95 -23.28
C GLU A 250 -4.57 -20.45 -23.58
N LYS A 251 -5.77 -19.84 -23.61
CA LYS A 251 -5.91 -18.39 -23.75
C LYS A 251 -5.33 -17.64 -22.55
N ILE A 252 -5.56 -18.14 -21.33
CA ILE A 252 -4.97 -17.57 -20.11
C ILE A 252 -3.44 -17.69 -20.15
N LEU A 253 -2.89 -18.87 -20.48
CA LEU A 253 -1.46 -19.09 -20.59
C LEU A 253 -0.82 -18.12 -21.59
N ALA A 254 -1.37 -18.00 -22.80
CA ALA A 254 -0.85 -17.08 -23.81
C ALA A 254 -0.83 -15.63 -23.30
N LYS A 255 -1.83 -15.24 -22.49
CA LYS A 255 -1.87 -13.90 -21.88
C LYS A 255 -0.87 -13.75 -20.74
N CYS A 256 -0.70 -14.76 -19.89
CA CYS A 256 0.32 -14.80 -18.85
C CYS A 256 1.72 -14.67 -19.46
N GLU A 257 2.01 -15.41 -20.53
CA GLU A 257 3.28 -15.32 -21.27
C GLU A 257 3.50 -13.93 -21.87
N GLN A 258 2.45 -13.32 -22.44
CA GLN A 258 2.52 -11.96 -23.00
C GLN A 258 2.82 -10.90 -21.94
N LEU A 259 2.24 -11.03 -20.74
CA LEU A 259 2.35 -10.06 -19.65
C LEU A 259 3.48 -10.39 -18.66
N HIS A 260 4.19 -11.49 -18.88
CA HIS A 260 5.30 -11.90 -18.04
C HIS A 260 6.46 -10.92 -18.18
N GLU A 261 6.99 -10.48 -17.05
CA GLU A 261 8.14 -9.60 -16.98
C GLU A 261 9.19 -10.20 -16.07
N THR A 262 10.46 -10.09 -16.47
CA THR A 262 11.59 -10.59 -15.65
C THR A 262 11.71 -9.83 -14.33
N ASN A 263 11.41 -8.53 -14.33
CA ASN A 263 11.50 -7.68 -13.14
C ASN A 263 10.20 -6.86 -12.97
N PRO A 264 9.13 -7.45 -12.42
CA PRO A 264 7.83 -6.78 -12.26
C PRO A 264 7.88 -5.43 -11.53
N MET A 265 8.80 -5.27 -10.57
CA MET A 265 8.94 -4.02 -9.78
C MET A 265 9.22 -2.79 -10.65
N VAL A 266 9.99 -2.92 -11.73
CA VAL A 266 10.33 -1.81 -12.65
C VAL A 266 9.60 -1.90 -14.00
N GLY A 267 8.59 -2.78 -14.10
CA GLY A 267 7.92 -3.15 -15.34
C GLY A 267 6.71 -2.30 -15.73
N PHE A 268 5.77 -2.92 -16.44
CA PHE A 268 4.57 -2.30 -17.00
C PHE A 268 3.46 -2.18 -15.94
N ARG A 269 3.61 -1.16 -15.10
CA ARG A 269 2.78 -0.95 -13.90
C ARG A 269 2.54 0.55 -13.62
N GLY A 270 1.74 0.89 -12.62
CA GLY A 270 1.49 2.27 -12.19
C GLY A 270 0.96 3.19 -13.29
N VAL A 271 1.47 4.43 -13.35
CA VAL A 271 1.08 5.42 -14.37
C VAL A 271 1.15 4.89 -15.81
N ARG A 272 2.06 3.95 -16.08
CA ARG A 272 2.28 3.37 -17.41
C ARG A 272 1.06 2.56 -17.84
N LEU A 273 0.44 1.81 -16.93
CA LEU A 273 -0.82 1.11 -17.19
C LEU A 273 -1.94 2.10 -17.48
N CYS A 274 -2.11 3.12 -16.64
CA CYS A 274 -3.14 4.14 -16.81
C CYS A 274 -3.04 4.86 -18.17
N LEU A 275 -1.82 5.03 -18.69
CA LEU A 275 -1.57 5.69 -19.97
C LEU A 275 -1.79 4.78 -21.19
N VAL A 276 -1.50 3.49 -21.07
CA VAL A 276 -1.46 2.56 -22.20
C VAL A 276 -2.74 1.72 -22.30
N ILE A 277 -3.35 1.33 -21.18
CA ILE A 277 -4.57 0.51 -21.17
C ILE A 277 -5.79 1.41 -21.38
N PRO A 278 -6.51 1.27 -22.51
CA PRO A 278 -7.65 2.12 -22.79
C PRO A 278 -8.75 1.96 -21.74
N GLY A 279 -9.33 3.08 -21.30
CA GLY A 279 -10.45 3.11 -20.35
C GLY A 279 -10.07 2.97 -18.88
N LEU A 280 -8.89 2.42 -18.54
CA LEU A 280 -8.50 2.15 -17.15
C LEU A 280 -8.41 3.42 -16.29
N LEU A 281 -7.71 4.45 -16.77
CA LEU A 281 -7.62 5.75 -16.11
C LEU A 281 -9.01 6.38 -15.94
N LYS A 282 -9.80 6.38 -17.03
CA LYS A 282 -11.14 6.98 -17.05
C LYS A 282 -12.05 6.30 -16.01
N MET A 283 -12.05 4.97 -15.97
CA MET A 283 -12.84 4.18 -15.03
C MET A 283 -12.54 4.57 -13.58
N GLN A 284 -11.26 4.59 -13.17
CA GLN A 284 -10.90 4.92 -11.79
C GLN A 284 -11.25 6.37 -11.43
N LEU A 285 -10.98 7.33 -12.31
CA LEU A 285 -11.32 8.74 -12.07
C LEU A 285 -12.83 8.94 -11.92
N ARG A 286 -13.62 8.29 -12.78
CA ARG A 286 -15.08 8.29 -12.67
C ARG A 286 -15.53 7.68 -11.35
N ALA A 287 -15.03 6.50 -10.98
CA ALA A 287 -15.43 5.83 -9.76
C ALA A 287 -15.15 6.68 -8.51
N ILE A 288 -13.99 7.34 -8.45
CA ILE A 288 -13.64 8.25 -7.36
C ILE A 288 -14.60 9.45 -7.33
N ALA A 289 -14.79 10.15 -8.45
CA ALA A 289 -15.62 11.35 -8.50
C ALA A 289 -17.10 11.07 -8.19
N GLU A 290 -17.65 9.99 -8.74
CA GLU A 290 -19.02 9.54 -8.46
C GLU A 290 -19.16 9.13 -6.98
N GLY A 291 -18.19 8.40 -6.41
CA GLY A 291 -18.19 8.03 -5.00
C GLY A 291 -18.13 9.24 -4.06
N VAL A 292 -17.38 10.28 -4.44
CA VAL A 292 -17.37 11.58 -3.75
C VAL A 292 -18.76 12.24 -3.78
N CYS A 293 -19.39 12.31 -4.95
CA CYS A 293 -20.72 12.89 -5.09
C CYS A 293 -21.78 12.13 -4.28
N GLN A 294 -21.76 10.79 -4.33
CA GLN A 294 -22.69 9.97 -3.53
C GLN A 294 -22.47 10.14 -2.02
N ALA A 295 -21.23 10.25 -1.57
CA ALA A 295 -20.95 10.53 -0.15
C ALA A 295 -21.49 11.90 0.26
N LEU A 296 -21.34 12.93 -0.60
CA LEU A 296 -21.90 14.26 -0.38
C LEU A 296 -23.43 14.22 -0.30
N GLU A 297 -24.10 13.50 -1.19
CA GLU A 297 -25.57 13.33 -1.19
C GLU A 297 -26.08 12.65 0.09
N LYS A 298 -25.26 11.79 0.71
CA LYS A 298 -25.53 11.17 2.02
C LYS A 298 -25.19 12.08 3.21
N GLY A 299 -24.68 13.29 2.97
CA GLY A 299 -24.38 14.28 4.00
C GLY A 299 -22.95 14.23 4.56
N ALA A 300 -22.04 13.49 3.94
CA ALA A 300 -20.61 13.56 4.28
C ALA A 300 -19.94 14.81 3.68
N HIS A 301 -18.77 15.16 4.20
CA HIS A 301 -17.92 16.26 3.71
C HIS A 301 -16.60 15.69 3.16
N PRO A 302 -16.60 15.18 1.91
CA PRO A 302 -15.43 14.54 1.31
C PRO A 302 -14.34 15.54 0.91
N HIS A 303 -13.08 15.18 1.17
CA HIS A 303 -11.88 15.90 0.71
C HIS A 303 -11.00 14.97 -0.14
N PRO A 304 -11.33 14.75 -1.42
CA PRO A 304 -10.62 13.80 -2.28
C PRO A 304 -9.26 14.33 -2.74
N GLU A 305 -8.24 13.48 -2.68
CA GLU A 305 -6.92 13.72 -3.27
C GLU A 305 -6.56 12.51 -4.15
N ILE A 306 -6.30 12.74 -5.45
CA ILE A 306 -6.00 11.66 -6.42
C ILE A 306 -4.50 11.62 -6.70
N MET A 307 -3.89 10.48 -6.42
CA MET A 307 -2.45 10.27 -6.52
C MET A 307 -2.07 9.34 -7.68
N ILE A 308 -1.18 9.81 -8.55
CA ILE A 308 -0.63 9.04 -9.65
C ILE A 308 0.63 8.27 -9.19
N PRO A 309 0.66 6.92 -9.26
CA PRO A 309 1.81 6.11 -8.84
C PRO A 309 2.90 6.02 -9.91
N LEU A 310 4.11 5.70 -9.49
CA LEU A 310 5.28 5.33 -10.28
C LEU A 310 5.70 6.36 -11.36
N THR A 311 5.43 7.63 -11.10
CA THR A 311 5.82 8.69 -12.04
C THR A 311 7.33 8.90 -12.03
N CYS A 312 7.88 9.12 -13.21
CA CYS A 312 9.31 9.35 -13.42
C CYS A 312 9.57 10.62 -14.24
N HIS A 313 8.56 11.14 -14.94
CA HIS A 313 8.63 12.32 -15.80
C HIS A 313 7.38 13.19 -15.66
N ASN A 314 7.56 14.51 -15.62
CA ASN A 314 6.45 15.48 -15.58
C ASN A 314 5.50 15.37 -16.79
N ASN A 315 5.94 14.82 -17.93
CA ASN A 315 5.10 14.62 -19.10
C ASN A 315 4.07 13.49 -18.90
N GLU A 316 4.33 12.53 -18.00
CA GLU A 316 3.34 11.52 -17.61
C GLU A 316 2.18 12.20 -16.88
N LEU A 317 2.48 13.13 -15.96
CA LEU A 317 1.47 13.97 -15.30
C LEU A 317 0.76 14.89 -16.29
N ALA A 318 1.50 15.55 -17.18
CA ALA A 318 0.95 16.44 -18.21
C ALA A 318 -0.04 15.71 -19.14
N ARG A 319 0.17 14.41 -19.38
CA ARG A 319 -0.70 13.58 -20.23
C ARG A 319 -2.00 13.18 -19.52
N ILE A 320 -1.96 13.03 -18.20
CA ILE A 320 -3.10 12.64 -17.36
C ILE A 320 -3.94 13.83 -16.93
N LYS A 321 -3.31 14.96 -16.56
CA LYS A 321 -3.99 16.12 -15.97
C LYS A 321 -5.22 16.61 -16.76
N PRO A 322 -5.20 16.73 -18.11
CA PRO A 322 -6.38 17.15 -18.85
C PRO A 322 -7.56 16.17 -18.74
N GLN A 323 -7.29 14.85 -18.77
CA GLN A 323 -8.33 13.83 -18.62
C GLN A 323 -8.88 13.81 -17.19
N TYR A 324 -8.00 14.00 -16.20
CA TYR A 324 -8.38 14.21 -14.82
C TYR A 324 -9.36 15.38 -14.68
N GLU A 325 -8.96 16.58 -15.15
CA GLU A 325 -9.78 17.78 -15.04
C GLU A 325 -11.11 17.64 -15.80
N GLU A 326 -11.09 17.09 -17.02
CA GLU A 326 -12.30 16.85 -17.81
C GLU A 326 -13.30 15.97 -17.06
N ILE A 327 -12.85 14.81 -16.57
CA ILE A 327 -13.72 13.81 -15.95
C ILE A 327 -14.25 14.29 -14.60
N THR A 328 -13.37 14.80 -13.72
CA THR A 328 -13.79 15.23 -12.38
C THR A 328 -14.71 16.44 -12.46
N ASN A 329 -14.37 17.44 -13.30
CA ASN A 329 -15.21 18.64 -13.43
C ASN A 329 -16.56 18.31 -14.08
N GLN A 330 -16.60 17.39 -15.05
CA GLN A 330 -17.85 16.95 -15.65
C GLN A 330 -18.77 16.34 -14.57
N ILE A 331 -18.30 15.35 -13.82
CA ILE A 331 -19.12 14.65 -12.82
C ILE A 331 -19.54 15.59 -11.69
N PHE A 332 -18.61 16.38 -11.14
CA PHE A 332 -18.93 17.31 -10.06
C PHE A 332 -19.97 18.35 -10.51
N LYS A 333 -19.89 18.82 -11.75
CA LYS A 333 -20.90 19.71 -12.33
C LYS A 333 -22.26 19.03 -12.52
N GLU A 334 -22.29 17.77 -12.98
CA GLU A 334 -23.53 17.00 -13.15
C GLU A 334 -24.28 16.83 -11.82
N HIS A 335 -23.54 16.67 -10.71
CA HIS A 335 -24.10 16.56 -9.36
C HIS A 335 -24.25 17.91 -8.61
N ASN A 336 -23.92 19.05 -9.25
CA ASN A 336 -23.86 20.37 -8.59
C ASN A 336 -22.98 20.39 -7.31
N ALA A 337 -21.90 19.60 -7.30
CA ALA A 337 -20.95 19.53 -6.20
C ALA A 337 -19.82 20.55 -6.42
N ASP A 338 -19.62 21.47 -5.47
CA ASP A 338 -18.47 22.39 -5.44
C ASP A 338 -17.32 21.73 -4.69
N ILE A 339 -16.63 20.80 -5.37
CA ILE A 339 -15.53 20.02 -4.80
C ILE A 339 -14.28 20.21 -5.65
N HIS A 340 -13.19 20.59 -4.99
CA HIS A 340 -11.85 20.51 -5.56
C HIS A 340 -11.20 19.21 -5.14
N ALA A 341 -11.04 18.28 -6.07
CA ALA A 341 -10.14 17.16 -5.88
C ALA A 341 -8.71 17.63 -6.14
N MET A 342 -7.77 17.31 -5.25
CA MET A 342 -6.36 17.64 -5.49
C MET A 342 -5.74 16.60 -6.42
N PHE A 343 -4.95 17.05 -7.40
CA PHE A 343 -4.16 16.17 -8.25
C PHE A 343 -2.70 16.11 -7.77
N GLY A 344 -2.21 14.94 -7.39
CA GLY A 344 -0.85 14.77 -6.90
C GLY A 344 -0.16 13.55 -7.45
N THR A 345 1.07 13.34 -6.99
CA THR A 345 1.89 12.24 -7.47
C THR A 345 2.69 11.59 -6.36
N MET A 346 2.97 10.30 -6.56
CA MET A 346 3.90 9.55 -5.74
C MET A 346 5.33 9.86 -6.20
N ILE A 347 6.19 10.25 -5.26
CA ILE A 347 7.63 10.43 -5.49
C ILE A 347 8.33 9.19 -4.98
N GLU A 348 8.46 8.21 -5.86
CA GLU A 348 9.03 6.90 -5.54
C GLU A 348 10.04 6.39 -6.58
N VAL A 349 10.20 7.11 -7.69
CA VAL A 349 11.28 6.89 -8.65
C VAL A 349 12.35 7.95 -8.41
N PRO A 350 13.65 7.59 -8.28
CA PRO A 350 14.72 8.55 -8.02
C PRO A 350 14.75 9.73 -8.99
N ARG A 351 14.42 9.50 -10.27
CA ARG A 351 14.30 10.58 -11.27
C ARG A 351 13.25 11.62 -10.89
N ALA A 352 12.08 11.21 -10.41
CA ALA A 352 11.02 12.14 -10.01
C ALA A 352 11.46 13.03 -8.84
N ALA A 353 12.24 12.49 -7.90
CA ALA A 353 12.85 13.28 -6.82
C ALA A 353 13.86 14.30 -7.36
N VAL A 354 14.70 13.89 -8.32
CA VAL A 354 15.68 14.79 -8.97
C VAL A 354 14.99 15.93 -9.71
N ILE A 355 13.90 15.68 -10.46
CA ILE A 355 13.20 16.72 -11.24
C ILE A 355 11.92 17.22 -10.56
N ALA A 356 11.87 17.19 -9.23
CA ALA A 356 10.66 17.50 -8.46
C ALA A 356 10.10 18.91 -8.70
N ASP A 357 10.95 19.87 -9.08
CA ASP A 357 10.55 21.21 -9.53
C ASP A 357 9.59 21.14 -10.74
N LYS A 358 9.87 20.26 -11.70
CA LYS A 358 9.02 20.04 -12.89
C LYS A 358 7.78 19.21 -12.57
N MET A 359 7.89 18.27 -11.63
CA MET A 359 6.74 17.49 -11.19
C MET A 359 5.69 18.39 -10.52
N ALA A 360 6.14 19.37 -9.73
CA ALA A 360 5.29 20.32 -9.01
C ALA A 360 4.58 21.36 -9.90
N GLU A 361 4.94 21.48 -11.19
CA GLU A 361 4.19 22.27 -12.17
C GLU A 361 2.75 21.74 -12.30
N TYR A 362 2.57 20.42 -12.20
CA TYR A 362 1.27 19.74 -12.32
C TYR A 362 0.71 19.26 -10.99
N ALA A 363 1.57 18.73 -10.12
CA ALA A 363 1.16 18.14 -8.85
C ALA A 363 0.93 19.21 -7.76
N GLU A 364 -0.18 19.08 -7.06
CA GLU A 364 -0.60 19.90 -5.92
C GLU A 364 -0.11 19.32 -4.59
N PHE A 365 0.22 18.03 -4.59
CA PHE A 365 0.87 17.35 -3.47
C PHE A 365 1.85 16.26 -3.94
N PHE A 366 2.82 15.95 -3.09
CA PHE A 366 3.70 14.79 -3.19
C PHE A 366 3.46 13.82 -2.03
N SER A 367 3.48 12.53 -2.33
CA SER A 367 3.62 11.48 -1.32
C SER A 367 4.84 10.63 -1.63
N PHE A 368 5.78 10.52 -0.70
CA PHE A 368 6.94 9.67 -0.88
C PHE A 368 6.57 8.20 -0.67
N GLY A 369 6.61 7.41 -1.75
CA GLY A 369 6.58 5.95 -1.72
C GLY A 369 7.95 5.43 -1.36
N THR A 370 8.33 5.53 -0.09
CA THR A 370 9.73 5.28 0.33
C THR A 370 10.16 3.82 0.21
N ASN A 371 9.24 2.88 0.12
CA ASN A 371 9.56 1.47 -0.15
C ASN A 371 10.22 1.36 -1.54
N ASP A 372 9.52 1.76 -2.60
CA ASP A 372 10.04 1.73 -3.97
C ASP A 372 11.21 2.69 -4.18
N LEU A 373 11.19 3.88 -3.54
CA LEU A 373 12.32 4.81 -3.60
C LEU A 373 13.60 4.20 -3.02
N THR A 374 13.48 3.46 -1.92
CA THR A 374 14.60 2.73 -1.31
C THR A 374 15.04 1.57 -2.20
N GLN A 375 14.11 0.81 -2.76
CA GLN A 375 14.43 -0.29 -3.68
C GLN A 375 15.24 0.22 -4.88
N MET A 376 14.77 1.28 -5.54
CA MET A 376 15.43 1.83 -6.72
C MET A 376 16.71 2.59 -6.37
N GLY A 377 16.74 3.30 -5.24
CA GLY A 377 17.90 4.09 -4.83
C GLY A 377 19.09 3.23 -4.38
N LEU A 378 18.82 2.11 -3.71
CA LEU A 378 19.86 1.16 -3.28
C LEU A 378 20.10 0.02 -4.28
N GLY A 379 19.19 -0.18 -5.24
CA GLY A 379 19.21 -1.35 -6.13
C GLY A 379 18.85 -2.64 -5.40
N PHE A 380 18.03 -2.55 -4.35
CA PHE A 380 17.62 -3.69 -3.54
C PHE A 380 16.21 -4.13 -3.93
N SER A 381 16.07 -5.39 -4.34
CA SER A 381 14.75 -6.03 -4.37
C SER A 381 14.32 -6.31 -2.94
N ARG A 382 13.17 -5.76 -2.54
CA ARG A 382 12.63 -5.90 -1.18
C ARG A 382 12.37 -7.36 -0.83
N ASP A 383 11.92 -8.15 -1.80
CA ASP A 383 11.57 -9.55 -1.59
C ASP A 383 12.83 -10.43 -1.43
N ASP A 384 13.93 -10.05 -2.11
CA ASP A 384 15.16 -10.86 -2.12
C ASP A 384 16.17 -10.45 -1.05
N VAL A 385 16.23 -9.16 -0.68
CA VAL A 385 17.30 -8.60 0.17
C VAL A 385 17.34 -9.19 1.57
N GLU A 386 16.18 -9.35 2.21
CA GLU A 386 16.07 -9.84 3.59
C GLU A 386 16.47 -11.33 3.70
N GLY A 387 16.11 -12.14 2.70
CA GLY A 387 16.47 -13.57 2.64
C GLY A 387 17.86 -13.83 2.05
N GLY A 388 18.41 -12.86 1.31
CA GLY A 388 19.70 -12.97 0.63
C GLY A 388 20.88 -12.57 1.51
N PHE A 389 21.18 -11.28 1.59
CA PHE A 389 22.47 -10.79 2.11
C PHE A 389 22.34 -9.76 3.26
N LEU A 390 21.14 -9.30 3.59
CA LEU A 390 20.97 -8.20 4.54
C LEU A 390 21.53 -8.50 5.93
N GLN A 391 21.36 -9.74 6.42
CA GLN A 391 21.93 -10.15 7.69
C GLN A 391 23.45 -9.98 7.70
N GLN A 392 24.12 -10.45 6.65
CA GLN A 392 25.57 -10.37 6.53
C GLN A 392 26.05 -8.91 6.49
N TYR A 393 25.32 -8.03 5.79
CA TYR A 393 25.62 -6.59 5.76
C TYR A 393 25.54 -5.94 7.15
N ARG A 394 24.57 -6.36 7.98
CA ARG A 394 24.47 -5.89 9.37
C ARG A 394 25.61 -6.42 10.24
N GLU A 395 25.96 -7.69 10.10
CA GLU A 395 27.08 -8.30 10.84
C GLU A 395 28.43 -7.67 10.50
N TRP A 396 28.61 -7.27 9.24
CA TRP A 396 29.81 -6.53 8.79
C TRP A 396 29.78 -5.04 9.14
N GLY A 397 28.67 -4.53 9.69
CA GLY A 397 28.50 -3.11 9.98
C GLY A 397 28.42 -2.21 8.73
N ILE A 398 28.09 -2.78 7.56
CA ILE A 398 27.82 -2.00 6.34
C ILE A 398 26.50 -1.23 6.48
N LEU A 399 25.49 -1.87 7.07
CA LEU A 399 24.20 -1.26 7.39
C LEU A 399 23.90 -1.45 8.87
N GLU A 400 23.52 -0.38 9.56
CA GLU A 400 23.12 -0.48 10.97
C GLU A 400 21.75 -1.14 11.16
N ALA A 401 20.85 -0.95 10.18
CA ALA A 401 19.47 -1.44 10.22
C ALA A 401 18.99 -1.80 8.80
N SER A 402 17.83 -2.48 8.72
CA SER A 402 17.17 -2.68 7.42
C SER A 402 16.72 -1.31 6.87
N PRO A 403 17.12 -0.95 5.63
CA PRO A 403 16.74 0.32 5.03
C PRO A 403 15.25 0.39 4.65
N PHE A 404 14.53 -0.73 4.74
CA PHE A 404 13.08 -0.83 4.55
C PHE A 404 12.29 -0.69 5.87
N GLN A 405 12.99 -0.62 7.00
CA GLN A 405 12.39 -0.39 8.32
C GLN A 405 12.66 1.04 8.80
N THR A 406 13.92 1.46 8.73
CA THR A 406 14.36 2.81 9.08
C THR A 406 14.90 3.47 7.82
N ILE A 407 14.44 4.68 7.53
CA ILE A 407 14.86 5.38 6.32
C ILE A 407 16.36 5.62 6.31
N ASP A 408 17.01 5.30 5.19
CA ASP A 408 18.39 5.71 4.92
C ASP A 408 18.43 7.24 4.74
N GLN A 409 18.92 7.96 5.75
CA GLN A 409 18.95 9.43 5.73
C GLN A 409 20.10 10.00 4.90
N GLU A 410 21.16 9.22 4.66
CA GLU A 410 22.37 9.68 3.96
C GLU A 410 22.24 9.54 2.43
N GLY A 411 21.52 8.53 1.95
CA GLY A 411 21.20 8.36 0.54
C GLY A 411 19.76 8.77 0.21
N ILE A 412 18.79 7.93 0.58
CA ILE A 412 17.37 8.14 0.25
C ILE A 412 16.83 9.45 0.85
N GLY A 413 17.26 9.80 2.05
CA GLY A 413 16.90 11.06 2.71
C GLY A 413 17.34 12.29 1.92
N GLN A 414 18.48 12.25 1.22
CA GLN A 414 18.93 13.35 0.37
C GLN A 414 18.03 13.52 -0.86
N LEU A 415 17.51 12.41 -1.42
CA LEU A 415 16.52 12.49 -2.50
C LEU A 415 15.22 13.15 -2.01
N ILE A 416 14.77 12.82 -0.80
CA ILE A 416 13.57 13.39 -0.21
C ILE A 416 13.76 14.90 0.06
N ASP A 417 14.85 15.28 0.72
CA ASP A 417 15.13 16.69 1.03
C ASP A 417 15.24 17.54 -0.25
N MET A 418 15.97 17.04 -1.25
CA MET A 418 16.06 17.68 -2.56
C MET A 418 14.69 17.82 -3.22
N ALA A 419 13.86 16.78 -3.20
CA ALA A 419 12.55 16.80 -3.82
C ALA A 419 11.58 17.78 -3.14
N VAL A 420 11.61 17.84 -1.80
CA VAL A 420 10.81 18.82 -1.04
C VAL A 420 11.25 20.24 -1.38
N ALA A 421 12.56 20.52 -1.37
CA ALA A 421 13.09 21.84 -1.67
C ALA A 421 12.76 22.28 -3.11
N ARG A 422 12.99 21.40 -4.10
CA ARG A 422 12.72 21.69 -5.52
C ARG A 422 11.22 21.84 -5.79
N GLY A 423 10.40 20.92 -5.28
CA GLY A 423 8.95 20.99 -5.44
C GLY A 423 8.37 22.29 -4.88
N ARG A 424 8.79 22.68 -3.66
CA ARG A 424 8.32 23.93 -3.03
C ARG A 424 8.89 25.20 -3.66
N SER A 425 10.01 25.10 -4.40
CA SER A 425 10.52 26.23 -5.20
C SER A 425 9.60 26.58 -6.38
N THR A 426 8.91 25.58 -6.95
CA THR A 426 7.90 25.77 -8.00
C THR A 426 6.52 26.07 -7.41
N ARG A 427 6.09 25.32 -6.39
CA ARG A 427 4.77 25.46 -5.74
C ARG A 427 4.93 25.66 -4.24
N LYS A 428 4.85 26.91 -3.77
CA LYS A 428 5.13 27.27 -2.37
C LYS A 428 4.21 26.59 -1.34
N ASP A 429 2.99 26.31 -1.74
CA ASP A 429 1.93 25.67 -0.94
C ASP A 429 1.83 24.16 -1.18
N LEU A 430 2.80 23.55 -1.87
CA LEU A 430 2.87 22.11 -2.12
C LEU A 430 2.81 21.33 -0.80
N THR A 431 1.77 20.51 -0.66
CA THR A 431 1.65 19.54 0.42
C THR A 431 2.58 18.37 0.14
N VAL A 432 3.41 17.97 1.11
CA VAL A 432 4.38 16.89 0.94
C VAL A 432 4.27 15.93 2.11
N GLY A 433 3.99 14.65 1.86
CA GLY A 433 3.99 13.63 2.89
C GLY A 433 4.74 12.38 2.49
N ILE A 434 4.68 11.38 3.36
CA ILE A 434 5.29 10.07 3.17
C ILE A 434 4.26 9.00 3.50
N CYS A 435 4.27 7.92 2.74
CA CYS A 435 3.50 6.71 3.03
C CYS A 435 4.42 5.48 3.02
N GLY A 436 3.91 4.37 3.54
CA GLY A 436 4.66 3.12 3.69
C GLY A 436 5.16 2.86 5.12
N GLU A 437 6.09 1.92 5.27
CA GLU A 437 6.52 1.40 6.58
C GLU A 437 7.27 2.45 7.41
N HIS A 438 8.04 3.32 6.75
CA HIS A 438 8.80 4.40 7.39
C HIS A 438 7.91 5.45 8.05
N GLY A 439 6.68 5.65 7.55
CA GLY A 439 5.73 6.61 8.10
C GLY A 439 5.27 6.29 9.52
N GLY A 440 5.53 5.09 10.03
CA GLY A 440 5.23 4.68 11.40
C GLY A 440 6.48 4.41 12.26
N GLU A 441 7.70 4.65 11.75
CA GLU A 441 8.95 4.35 12.45
C GLU A 441 9.52 5.62 13.10
N PRO A 442 9.77 5.66 14.42
CA PRO A 442 10.10 6.90 15.13
C PRO A 442 11.29 7.69 14.60
N LYS A 443 12.40 7.06 14.22
CA LYS A 443 13.58 7.76 13.68
C LYS A 443 13.27 8.40 12.33
N SER A 444 12.54 7.68 11.48
CA SER A 444 12.09 8.11 10.16
C SER A 444 11.08 9.26 10.27
N ILE A 445 10.16 9.22 11.23
CA ILE A 445 9.23 10.33 11.53
C ILE A 445 10.01 11.57 11.98
N GLY A 446 11.02 11.41 12.85
CA GLY A 446 11.90 12.50 13.24
C GLY A 446 12.64 13.14 12.06
N PHE A 447 13.08 12.33 11.09
CA PHE A 447 13.64 12.81 9.83
C PHE A 447 12.60 13.56 8.98
N CYS A 448 11.40 13.02 8.81
CA CYS A 448 10.31 13.64 8.05
C CYS A 448 9.92 15.01 8.63
N HIS A 449 9.87 15.10 9.97
CA HIS A 449 9.70 16.35 10.69
C HIS A 449 10.81 17.34 10.31
N LYS A 450 12.08 16.96 10.44
CA LYS A 450 13.24 17.82 10.13
C LYS A 450 13.25 18.33 8.68
N VAL A 451 13.04 17.47 7.70
CA VAL A 451 13.05 17.83 6.26
C VAL A 451 11.86 18.71 5.89
N GLY A 452 10.78 18.57 6.66
CA GLY A 452 9.66 19.48 6.60
C GLY A 452 8.47 18.93 5.82
N LEU A 453 8.18 17.63 5.95
CA LEU A 453 6.96 17.03 5.43
C LEU A 453 5.71 17.49 6.20
N ASP A 454 4.59 17.68 5.54
CA ASP A 454 3.32 18.09 6.13
C ASP A 454 2.60 16.94 6.86
N TYR A 455 2.82 15.69 6.44
CA TYR A 455 2.26 14.52 7.10
C TYR A 455 3.13 13.26 6.97
N VAL A 456 2.92 12.31 7.89
CA VAL A 456 3.34 10.91 7.78
C VAL A 456 2.12 10.01 7.71
N SER A 457 2.18 8.93 6.93
CA SER A 457 1.07 7.98 6.78
C SER A 457 1.51 6.54 7.06
N CYS A 458 0.83 5.88 7.98
CA CYS A 458 1.19 4.53 8.45
C CYS A 458 -0.03 3.62 8.64
N SER A 459 0.17 2.31 8.83
CA SER A 459 -0.93 1.38 9.13
C SER A 459 -1.72 1.82 10.37
N PRO A 460 -3.04 1.56 10.47
CA PRO A 460 -3.89 2.07 11.55
C PRO A 460 -3.32 1.85 12.95
N TYR A 461 -2.82 0.65 13.25
CA TYR A 461 -2.27 0.32 14.57
C TYR A 461 -0.97 1.06 14.96
N ARG A 462 -0.31 1.71 14.00
CA ARG A 462 0.90 2.52 14.24
C ARG A 462 0.59 4.00 14.46
N ILE A 463 -0.67 4.43 14.28
CA ILE A 463 -1.08 5.83 14.46
C ILE A 463 -0.72 6.37 15.86
N PRO A 464 -0.99 5.67 16.98
CA PRO A 464 -0.59 6.16 18.31
C PRO A 464 0.94 6.35 18.45
N ILE A 465 1.73 5.42 17.90
CA ILE A 465 3.19 5.50 17.90
C ILE A 465 3.66 6.70 17.07
N ALA A 466 3.08 6.89 15.89
CA ALA A 466 3.44 7.98 15.01
C ALA A 466 3.13 9.36 15.61
N ARG A 467 1.98 9.50 16.31
CA ARG A 467 1.62 10.71 17.07
C ARG A 467 2.66 11.04 18.14
N LEU A 468 3.07 10.03 18.93
CA LEU A 468 4.10 10.22 19.96
C LEU A 468 5.47 10.55 19.36
N ALA A 469 5.87 9.85 18.30
CA ALA A 469 7.14 10.11 17.63
C ALA A 469 7.20 11.52 17.03
N ALA A 470 6.11 12.01 16.43
CA ALA A 470 6.01 13.37 15.92
C ALA A 470 6.12 14.41 17.04
N ALA A 471 5.46 14.19 18.18
CA ALA A 471 5.58 15.07 19.34
C ALA A 471 7.00 15.10 19.91
N HIS A 472 7.65 13.93 20.05
CA HIS A 472 9.04 13.85 20.48
C HIS A 472 10.00 14.55 19.51
N ALA A 473 9.78 14.42 18.20
CA ALA A 473 10.58 15.13 17.20
C ALA A 473 10.48 16.65 17.39
N CYS A 474 9.28 17.17 17.63
CA CYS A 474 9.04 18.57 17.93
C CYS A 474 9.73 19.02 19.23
N LEU A 475 9.59 18.29 20.34
CA LEU A 475 10.25 18.62 21.61
C LEU A 475 11.77 18.65 21.49
N ASN A 476 12.34 17.70 20.76
CA ASN A 476 13.78 17.64 20.52
C ASN A 476 14.30 18.79 19.67
N GLU A 477 13.47 19.39 18.82
CA GLU A 477 13.80 20.61 18.07
C GLU A 477 13.67 21.85 18.96
N MET A 478 12.61 21.94 19.77
CA MET A 478 12.42 23.06 20.72
C MET A 478 13.49 23.14 21.82
N ALA A 479 14.08 22.01 22.20
CA ALA A 479 15.13 21.94 23.21
C ALA A 479 16.52 22.39 22.71
N LYS A 480 16.71 22.51 21.39
CA LYS A 480 17.94 23.00 20.77
C LYS A 480 17.87 24.50 20.52
#